data_AF-A0A565CH25-F1
#
_entry.id   AF-A0A565CH25-F1
#
_cell.length_a   1.000
_cell.length_b   1.000
_cell.length_c   1.000
_cell.angle_alpha   90.00
_cell.angle_beta   90.00
_cell.angle_gamma   90.00
#
_symmetry.space_group_name_H-M   'P 1'
#
loop_
_entity.id
_entity.type
_entity.pdbx_description
1 polymer ?
#
loop_
_entity_poly.entity_id
_entity_poly.type
_entity_poly.pdbx_seq_one_letter_code
_entity_poly.pdbx_strand_id
1 'polypeptide(L)'
;MSTGVCGKRVGYDEFFGSSSSPTNKRSKWSSFGSPIRSSEIGSGSDDPVASLIHMFPTIDPEFVRKVMSNKNNVFEEAKESLRSLNGYLERTEAGSFDGSVGNWRDEDTIDGAKWVDILVSEMSKAINIDDMRRRVVVILEALERNIKHNSDASKKLEYESLKENLQSSINDNQILKRVVANQHQRSSENEEKAKEVQHLKGVVGQYQEQVLKLELSNYALKLHLQRSQQQHTSFSGNLPPDVY
;
A
#
# COMPACT_ATOMS: atom_id res chain seq x y z
N MET A 1 6.92 49.77 -26.26
CA MET A 1 8.32 50.14 -26.03
C MET A 1 8.69 49.81 -24.59
N SER A 2 9.24 48.63 -24.33
CA SER A 2 10.19 48.33 -23.24
C SER A 2 10.64 46.87 -23.34
N THR A 3 11.85 46.59 -22.84
CA THR A 3 12.67 45.43 -23.23
C THR A 3 13.35 44.75 -22.03
N GLY A 4 13.78 43.50 -22.19
CA GLY A 4 14.54 42.71 -21.20
C GLY A 4 13.84 41.37 -20.90
N VAL A 5 14.20 40.20 -21.45
CA VAL A 5 15.50 39.47 -21.47
C VAL A 5 15.89 38.92 -20.09
N CYS A 6 15.67 37.62 -19.84
CA CYS A 6 16.70 36.55 -19.89
C CYS A 6 16.15 35.21 -19.34
N GLY A 7 16.48 34.07 -19.95
CA GLY A 7 15.97 32.76 -19.48
C GLY A 7 16.08 31.56 -20.43
N LYS A 8 17.27 31.30 -21.02
CA LYS A 8 17.63 29.96 -21.55
C LYS A 8 18.10 29.11 -20.35
N ARG A 9 18.09 27.78 -20.28
CA ARG A 9 18.20 26.64 -21.23
C ARG A 9 17.83 25.39 -20.38
N VAL A 10 17.17 24.30 -20.80
CA VAL A 10 17.51 23.14 -21.66
C VAL A 10 16.24 22.24 -21.66
N GLY A 11 15.95 21.31 -22.56
CA GLY A 11 16.75 20.65 -23.59
C GLY A 11 16.80 19.14 -23.33
N TYR A 12 15.80 18.39 -23.82
CA TYR A 12 15.72 16.92 -23.74
C TYR A 12 15.32 16.37 -25.11
N ASP A 13 16.30 15.84 -25.84
CA ASP A 13 16.09 14.96 -26.99
C ASP A 13 17.21 13.91 -27.04
N GLU A 14 16.79 12.65 -27.16
CA GLU A 14 17.44 11.50 -27.80
C GLU A 14 18.82 10.94 -27.35
N PHE A 15 19.05 9.72 -27.86
CA PHE A 15 20.28 8.92 -27.94
C PHE A 15 20.56 7.86 -26.88
N PHE A 16 19.84 6.73 -26.99
CA PHE A 16 20.46 5.42 -26.78
C PHE A 16 21.38 5.09 -27.97
N GLY A 17 22.69 5.15 -27.77
CA GLY A 17 23.69 4.80 -28.78
C GLY A 17 25.12 4.63 -28.25
N SER A 18 25.66 3.43 -28.41
CA SER A 18 27.08 2.99 -28.54
C SER A 18 28.18 4.08 -28.51
N SER A 19 29.38 3.94 -27.93
CA SER A 19 30.21 2.78 -27.50
C SER A 19 31.41 3.29 -26.66
N SER A 20 32.26 2.48 -25.99
CA SER A 20 33.45 1.85 -26.61
C SER A 20 34.39 1.17 -25.57
N SER A 21 35.20 0.19 -26.03
CA SER A 21 36.23 -0.58 -25.31
C SER A 21 37.61 0.16 -25.34
N PRO A 22 38.84 -0.41 -25.11
CA PRO A 22 39.30 -1.81 -24.94
C PRO A 22 40.20 -2.06 -23.70
N THR A 23 40.55 -3.29 -23.29
CA THR A 23 41.37 -4.34 -23.96
C THR A 23 41.14 -5.72 -23.26
N ASN A 24 41.87 -6.85 -23.39
CA ASN A 24 43.17 -7.19 -24.00
C ASN A 24 43.28 -8.70 -24.40
N LYS A 25 44.14 -9.01 -25.38
CA LYS A 25 44.84 -10.28 -25.73
C LYS A 25 44.26 -11.68 -25.36
N ARG A 26 43.88 -12.43 -26.44
CA ARG A 26 44.29 -13.83 -26.83
C ARG A 26 43.98 -15.02 -25.86
N SER A 27 43.66 -16.27 -26.27
CA SER A 27 43.70 -16.95 -27.59
C SER A 27 42.76 -18.18 -27.67
N LYS A 28 42.23 -18.44 -28.87
CA LYS A 28 42.07 -19.73 -29.60
C LYS A 28 41.51 -21.03 -28.94
N TRP A 29 40.44 -21.51 -29.59
CA TRP A 29 40.16 -22.88 -30.07
C TRP A 29 40.09 -24.06 -29.07
N SER A 30 38.86 -24.56 -28.89
CA SER A 30 38.55 -25.95 -28.55
C SER A 30 38.29 -26.79 -29.81
N SER A 31 39.00 -27.91 -30.01
CA SER A 31 38.61 -28.94 -30.99
C SER A 31 39.32 -30.28 -30.78
N PHE A 32 38.49 -31.33 -30.70
CA PHE A 32 38.77 -32.78 -30.83
C PHE A 32 39.73 -33.48 -29.85
N GLY A 33 39.31 -34.66 -29.36
CA GLY A 33 40.22 -35.64 -28.78
C GLY A 33 39.68 -36.49 -27.61
N SER A 34 38.88 -37.51 -27.90
CA SER A 34 38.85 -38.75 -27.11
C SER A 34 39.56 -39.85 -27.94
N PRO A 35 39.83 -41.05 -27.39
CA PRO A 35 40.47 -41.37 -26.12
C PRO A 35 41.73 -42.26 -26.36
N ILE A 36 42.65 -42.37 -25.40
CA ILE A 36 43.70 -43.41 -25.44
C ILE A 36 43.73 -44.18 -24.12
N ARG A 37 43.77 -45.51 -24.24
CA ARG A 37 43.84 -46.50 -23.16
C ARG A 37 45.27 -46.69 -22.65
N SER A 38 45.35 -47.39 -21.52
CA SER A 38 46.53 -48.11 -21.02
C SER A 38 47.56 -47.22 -20.28
N SER A 39 48.21 -47.71 -19.23
CA SER A 39 48.43 -49.14 -18.91
C SER A 39 48.06 -49.56 -17.50
N GLU A 40 47.65 -50.83 -17.41
CA GLU A 40 47.78 -51.63 -16.21
C GLU A 40 49.24 -51.61 -15.71
N ILE A 41 49.43 -51.56 -14.40
CA ILE A 41 50.25 -52.56 -13.72
C ILE A 41 49.75 -52.67 -12.29
N GLY A 42 49.25 -53.85 -11.93
CA GLY A 42 49.04 -54.20 -10.54
C GLY A 42 50.41 -54.39 -9.89
N SER A 43 50.63 -53.72 -8.76
CA SER A 43 51.73 -54.05 -7.86
C SER A 43 51.18 -54.03 -6.44
N GLY A 44 51.05 -55.23 -5.86
CA GLY A 44 50.52 -55.39 -4.52
C GLY A 44 51.48 -54.87 -3.48
N SER A 45 51.15 -53.70 -2.93
CA SER A 45 51.38 -53.42 -1.52
C SER A 45 50.09 -52.79 -1.00
N ASP A 46 49.33 -53.54 -0.20
CA ASP A 46 48.23 -52.98 0.57
C ASP A 46 48.84 -52.00 1.57
N ASP A 47 49.00 -50.74 1.19
CA ASP A 47 49.42 -49.69 2.13
C ASP A 47 48.26 -49.49 3.11
N PRO A 48 48.44 -49.87 4.39
CA PRO A 48 47.39 -49.71 5.39
C PRO A 48 47.05 -48.22 5.59
N VAL A 49 47.99 -47.31 5.33
CA VAL A 49 47.78 -45.88 5.49
C VAL A 49 46.91 -45.32 4.36
N ALA A 50 47.24 -45.60 3.09
CA ALA A 50 46.40 -45.23 1.96
C ALA A 50 44.96 -45.77 2.06
N SER A 51 44.82 -46.99 2.58
CA SER A 51 43.51 -47.62 2.80
C SER A 51 42.67 -46.89 3.86
N LEU A 52 43.28 -46.36 4.94
CA LEU A 52 42.57 -45.50 5.90
C LEU A 52 42.29 -44.10 5.34
N ILE A 53 43.21 -43.50 4.59
CA ILE A 53 42.99 -42.17 3.97
C ILE A 53 41.79 -42.23 3.01
N HIS A 54 41.65 -43.31 2.23
CA HIS A 54 40.48 -43.53 1.38
C HIS A 54 39.18 -43.78 2.18
N MET A 55 39.28 -44.36 3.39
CA MET A 55 38.13 -44.68 4.25
C MET A 55 37.68 -43.49 5.12
N PHE A 56 38.57 -42.51 5.37
CA PHE A 56 38.29 -41.28 6.11
C PHE A 56 38.77 -40.03 5.35
N PRO A 57 38.14 -39.65 4.22
CA PRO A 57 38.57 -38.51 3.40
C PRO A 57 38.48 -37.14 4.10
N THR A 58 37.75 -37.08 5.22
CA THR A 58 37.54 -35.91 6.09
C THR A 58 38.70 -35.63 7.04
N ILE A 59 39.60 -36.60 7.26
CA ILE A 59 40.70 -36.48 8.22
C ILE A 59 42.00 -36.18 7.48
N ASP A 60 42.79 -35.24 8.02
CA ASP A 60 44.10 -34.85 7.47
C ASP A 60 45.01 -36.09 7.21
N PRO A 61 45.46 -36.33 5.97
CA PRO A 61 46.32 -37.46 5.62
C PRO A 61 47.60 -37.56 6.46
N GLU A 62 48.20 -36.43 6.86
CA GLU A 62 49.40 -36.43 7.70
C GLU A 62 49.10 -36.85 9.15
N PHE A 63 47.91 -36.54 9.66
CA PHE A 63 47.44 -37.08 10.94
C PHE A 63 47.20 -38.60 10.86
N VAL A 64 46.63 -39.12 9.76
CA VAL A 64 46.46 -40.57 9.56
C VAL A 64 47.81 -41.29 9.53
N ARG A 65 48.82 -40.75 8.82
CA ARG A 65 50.21 -41.25 8.87
C ARG A 65 50.76 -41.26 10.30
N LYS A 66 50.53 -40.19 11.07
CA LYS A 66 51.01 -40.06 12.45
C LYS A 66 50.37 -41.07 13.40
N VAL A 67 49.06 -41.30 13.31
CA VAL A 67 48.36 -42.33 14.11
C VAL A 67 48.92 -43.73 13.80
N MET A 68 49.13 -44.02 12.52
CA MET A 68 49.72 -45.29 12.04
C MET A 68 51.19 -45.46 12.45
N SER A 69 51.97 -44.38 12.55
CA SER A 69 53.38 -44.44 13.01
C SER A 69 53.54 -44.52 14.53
N ASN A 70 52.52 -44.11 15.30
CA ASN A 70 52.62 -44.01 16.76
C ASN A 70 52.00 -45.22 17.49
N LYS A 71 51.14 -45.98 16.81
CA LYS A 71 50.64 -47.29 17.26
C LYS A 71 51.28 -48.38 16.42
N ASN A 72 52.08 -49.25 17.03
CA ASN A 72 52.76 -50.34 16.33
C ASN A 72 51.76 -51.36 15.76
N ASN A 73 51.35 -51.11 14.51
CA ASN A 73 50.85 -52.05 13.51
C ASN A 73 49.68 -52.97 13.89
N VAL A 74 48.60 -52.40 14.45
CA VAL A 74 47.24 -52.97 14.37
C VAL A 74 46.32 -52.03 13.56
N PHE A 75 46.16 -52.35 12.28
CA PHE A 75 45.31 -51.60 11.33
C PHE A 75 43.90 -51.33 11.87
N GLU A 76 43.24 -52.33 12.42
CA GLU A 76 41.89 -52.19 12.98
C GLU A 76 41.84 -51.28 14.23
N GLU A 77 42.91 -51.20 15.03
CA GLU A 77 42.94 -50.30 16.20
C GLU A 77 43.15 -48.83 15.80
N ALA A 78 43.95 -48.59 14.74
CA ALA A 78 44.06 -47.26 14.14
C ALA A 78 42.73 -46.83 13.49
N LYS A 79 42.08 -47.76 12.77
CA LYS A 79 40.79 -47.59 12.09
C LYS A 79 39.64 -47.37 13.07
N GLU A 80 39.64 -48.05 14.22
CA GLU A 80 38.66 -47.83 15.29
C GLU A 80 38.93 -46.51 16.03
N SER A 81 40.20 -46.17 16.28
CA SER A 81 40.57 -44.86 16.85
C SER A 81 40.15 -43.69 15.94
N LEU A 82 40.26 -43.87 14.62
CA LEU A 82 39.84 -42.86 13.63
C LEU A 82 38.33 -42.86 13.40
N ARG A 83 37.63 -44.01 13.49
CA ARG A 83 36.15 -44.04 13.61
C ARG A 83 35.66 -43.31 14.86
N SER A 84 36.30 -43.51 16.01
CA SER A 84 35.94 -42.81 17.24
C SER A 84 36.14 -41.30 17.11
N LEU A 85 37.26 -40.87 16.49
CA LEU A 85 37.50 -39.45 16.20
C LEU A 85 36.48 -38.89 15.19
N ASN A 86 36.20 -39.60 14.09
CA ASN A 86 35.23 -39.18 13.09
C ASN A 86 33.80 -39.14 13.66
N GLY A 87 33.42 -40.09 14.52
CA GLY A 87 32.13 -40.09 15.22
C GLY A 87 32.01 -39.05 16.34
N TYR A 88 33.12 -38.42 16.73
CA TYR A 88 33.13 -37.15 17.48
C TYR A 88 33.05 -35.95 16.52
N LEU A 89 33.77 -35.97 15.40
CA LEU A 89 33.79 -34.88 14.42
C LEU A 89 32.42 -34.71 13.74
N GLU A 90 31.81 -35.79 13.22
CA GLU A 90 30.45 -35.82 12.68
C GLU A 90 29.40 -35.39 13.72
N ARG A 91 29.61 -35.68 15.00
CA ARG A 91 28.73 -35.21 16.09
C ARG A 91 28.95 -33.74 16.43
N THR A 92 30.14 -33.20 16.13
CA THR A 92 30.47 -31.77 16.26
C THR A 92 29.95 -30.99 15.05
N GLU A 93 29.96 -31.58 13.85
CA GLU A 93 29.42 -30.99 12.62
C GLU A 93 27.89 -31.06 12.55
N ALA A 94 27.27 -32.21 12.87
CA ALA A 94 25.81 -32.34 12.95
C ALA A 94 25.17 -31.49 14.07
N GLY A 95 25.99 -31.05 15.05
CA GLY A 95 25.60 -30.12 16.10
C GLY A 95 26.13 -28.70 15.89
N SER A 96 26.83 -28.39 14.81
CA SER A 96 27.42 -27.06 14.60
C SER A 96 26.33 -26.01 14.36
N PHE A 97 26.11 -25.14 15.33
CA PHE A 97 25.23 -23.98 15.17
C PHE A 97 25.93 -22.93 14.31
N ASP A 98 25.66 -22.95 13.00
CA ASP A 98 26.18 -22.03 11.97
C ASP A 98 25.91 -20.54 12.26
N GLY A 99 25.09 -20.22 13.26
CA GLY A 99 24.65 -18.84 13.58
C GLY A 99 23.75 -18.22 12.49
N SER A 100 23.61 -18.87 11.34
CA SER A 100 22.77 -18.43 10.24
C SER A 100 21.30 -18.54 10.61
N VAL A 101 20.69 -17.37 10.80
CA VAL A 101 19.24 -17.13 10.94
C VAL A 101 18.54 -17.33 9.58
N GLY A 102 19.00 -18.30 8.76
CA GLY A 102 18.75 -18.37 7.33
C GLY A 102 17.34 -18.80 6.89
N ASN A 103 16.47 -19.22 7.82
CA ASN A 103 15.11 -19.65 7.50
C ASN A 103 14.08 -19.42 8.63
N TRP A 104 14.29 -18.42 9.48
CA TRP A 104 13.23 -17.96 10.39
C TRP A 104 12.28 -17.08 9.60
N ARG A 105 11.15 -17.63 9.13
CA ARG A 105 10.10 -16.82 8.53
C ARG A 105 9.45 -15.98 9.63
N ASP A 106 9.16 -14.71 9.32
CA ASP A 106 8.47 -13.80 10.24
C ASP A 106 7.12 -14.33 10.71
N GLU A 107 6.53 -15.29 9.98
CA GLU A 107 5.26 -15.94 10.25
C GLU A 107 5.34 -17.02 11.34
N ASP A 108 6.51 -17.64 11.54
CA ASP A 108 6.71 -18.72 12.53
C ASP A 108 6.91 -18.19 13.96
N THR A 109 7.17 -16.89 14.12
CA THR A 109 7.40 -16.21 15.42
C THR A 109 6.17 -15.46 15.94
N ILE A 110 5.09 -15.36 15.15
CA ILE A 110 3.82 -14.73 15.54
C ILE A 110 3.01 -15.63 16.48
N ASP A 111 3.17 -16.94 16.38
CA ASP A 111 2.49 -17.91 17.24
C ASP A 111 3.28 -18.16 18.52
N GLY A 112 2.69 -17.76 19.65
CA GLY A 112 3.28 -17.86 20.99
C GLY A 112 3.66 -19.28 21.41
N ALA A 113 3.05 -20.33 20.84
CA ALA A 113 3.44 -21.71 21.11
C ALA A 113 4.64 -22.15 20.24
N LYS A 114 4.62 -21.83 18.94
CA LYS A 114 5.61 -22.32 17.97
C LYS A 114 7.03 -21.86 18.29
N TRP A 115 7.23 -20.59 18.68
CA TRP A 115 8.59 -20.13 19.00
C TRP A 115 9.16 -20.80 20.25
N VAL A 116 8.30 -21.16 21.23
CA VAL A 116 8.69 -21.92 22.42
C VAL A 116 9.08 -23.34 22.04
N ASP A 117 8.30 -24.01 21.17
CA ASP A 117 8.63 -25.35 20.68
C ASP A 117 9.96 -25.38 19.93
N ILE A 118 10.25 -24.37 19.08
CA ILE A 118 11.52 -24.28 18.36
C ILE A 118 12.68 -23.94 19.33
N LEU A 119 12.47 -23.06 20.32
CA LEU A 119 13.47 -22.76 21.35
C LEU A 119 13.84 -24.04 22.14
N VAL A 120 12.84 -24.78 22.63
CA VAL A 120 13.06 -26.02 23.38
C VAL A 120 13.70 -27.10 22.49
N SER A 121 13.28 -27.20 21.23
CA SER A 121 13.91 -28.08 20.22
C SER A 121 15.39 -27.75 20.01
N GLU A 122 15.76 -26.48 19.83
CA GLU A 122 17.16 -26.09 19.66
C GLU A 122 17.99 -26.22 20.95
N MET A 123 17.40 -25.95 22.12
CA MET A 123 18.06 -26.21 23.39
C MET A 123 18.30 -27.71 23.62
N SER A 124 17.42 -28.59 23.15
CA SER A 124 17.57 -30.05 23.28
C SER A 124 18.69 -30.64 22.41
N LYS A 125 19.10 -29.94 21.35
CA LYS A 125 20.20 -30.33 20.45
C LYS A 125 21.57 -29.81 20.92
N ALA A 126 21.61 -28.97 21.94
CA ALA A 126 22.84 -28.30 22.35
C ALA A 126 23.84 -29.27 23.00
N ILE A 127 25.10 -29.17 22.61
CA ILE A 127 26.16 -30.08 23.08
C ILE A 127 26.63 -29.71 24.50
N ASN A 128 26.55 -28.42 24.87
CA ASN A 128 26.90 -27.91 26.18
C ASN A 128 26.12 -26.62 26.52
N ILE A 129 26.29 -26.12 27.74
CA ILE A 129 25.58 -24.95 28.27
C ILE A 129 25.91 -23.66 27.49
N ASP A 130 27.13 -23.52 26.97
CA ASP A 130 27.54 -22.32 26.22
C ASP A 130 27.01 -22.32 24.79
N ASP A 131 26.93 -23.49 24.15
CA ASP A 131 26.23 -23.69 22.86
C ASP A 131 24.73 -23.42 23.01
N MET A 132 24.10 -23.98 24.05
CA MET A 132 22.71 -23.68 24.40
C MET A 132 22.49 -22.17 24.56
N ARG A 133 23.38 -21.47 25.28
CA ARG A 133 23.29 -20.01 25.46
C ARG A 133 23.38 -19.26 24.13
N ARG A 134 24.28 -19.67 23.21
CA ARG A 134 24.39 -19.05 21.87
C ARG A 134 23.11 -19.23 21.06
N ARG A 135 22.54 -20.45 21.03
CA ARG A 135 21.27 -20.73 20.35
C ARG A 135 20.13 -19.87 20.91
N VAL A 136 19.98 -19.83 22.23
CA VAL A 136 18.94 -19.05 22.92
C VAL A 136 19.05 -17.56 22.58
N VAL A 137 20.26 -16.98 22.63
CA VAL A 137 20.47 -15.56 22.28
C VAL A 137 19.99 -15.25 20.87
N VAL A 138 20.40 -16.04 19.87
CA VAL A 138 20.02 -15.79 18.47
C VAL A 138 18.51 -15.94 18.23
N ILE A 139 17.85 -16.87 18.92
CA ILE A 139 16.39 -17.04 18.86
C ILE A 139 15.66 -15.84 19.49
N LEU A 140 16.13 -15.36 20.64
CA LEU A 140 15.55 -14.18 21.30
C LEU A 140 15.79 -12.89 20.52
N GLU A 141 16.95 -12.72 19.88
CA GLU A 141 17.23 -11.60 18.97
C GLU A 141 16.34 -11.64 17.71
N ALA A 142 15.98 -12.82 17.22
CA ALA A 142 15.02 -12.97 16.13
C ALA A 142 13.60 -12.56 16.55
N LEU A 143 13.17 -12.99 17.74
CA LEU A 143 11.89 -12.60 18.33
C LEU A 143 11.81 -11.09 18.60
N GLU A 144 12.85 -10.48 19.16
CA GLU A 144 12.90 -9.04 19.39
C GLU A 144 12.75 -8.24 18.08
N ARG A 145 13.45 -8.67 17.01
CA ARG A 145 13.33 -8.05 15.68
C ARG A 145 11.93 -8.18 15.11
N ASN A 146 11.30 -9.35 15.21
CA ASN A 146 9.93 -9.56 14.72
C ASN A 146 8.91 -8.73 15.51
N ILE A 147 8.99 -8.72 16.85
CA ILE A 147 8.13 -7.91 17.72
C ILE A 147 8.22 -6.43 17.38
N LYS A 148 9.44 -5.90 17.18
CA LYS A 148 9.66 -4.51 16.74
C LYS A 148 9.02 -4.25 15.38
N HIS A 149 9.32 -5.09 14.38
CA HIS A 149 8.78 -4.96 13.03
C HIS A 149 7.24 -5.01 13.00
N ASN A 150 6.63 -5.94 13.71
CA ASN A 150 5.17 -6.05 13.84
C ASN A 150 4.58 -4.81 14.54
N SER A 151 5.22 -4.32 15.62
CA SER A 151 4.77 -3.10 16.30
C SER A 151 4.82 -1.86 15.39
N ASP A 152 5.83 -1.76 14.53
CA ASP A 152 5.98 -0.63 13.61
C ASP A 152 5.07 -0.76 12.37
N ALA A 153 4.84 -1.98 11.88
CA ALA A 153 3.85 -2.28 10.86
C ALA A 153 2.43 -1.96 11.34
N SER A 154 2.08 -2.35 12.57
CA SER A 154 0.81 -2.03 13.23
C SER A 154 0.61 -0.52 13.37
N LYS A 155 1.58 0.22 13.94
CA LYS A 155 1.53 1.70 14.01
C LYS A 155 1.39 2.35 12.64
N LYS A 156 2.06 1.82 11.62
CA LYS A 156 1.99 2.34 10.24
C LYS A 156 0.61 2.12 9.62
N LEU A 157 -0.01 0.97 9.85
CA LEU A 157 -1.38 0.68 9.41
C LEU A 157 -2.40 1.58 10.12
N GLU A 158 -2.27 1.77 11.44
CA GLU A 158 -3.09 2.71 12.21
C GLU A 158 -2.93 4.15 11.71
N TYR A 159 -1.71 4.59 11.44
CA TYR A 159 -1.42 5.92 10.92
C TYR A 159 -2.04 6.16 9.53
N GLU A 160 -1.90 5.21 8.60
CA GLU A 160 -2.51 5.33 7.27
C GLU A 160 -4.05 5.29 7.34
N SER A 161 -4.63 4.47 8.21
CA SER A 161 -6.09 4.46 8.45
C SER A 161 -6.59 5.78 9.06
N LEU A 162 -5.88 6.32 10.05
CA LEU A 162 -6.23 7.61 10.68
C LEU A 162 -6.13 8.77 9.68
N LYS A 163 -5.13 8.74 8.80
CA LYS A 163 -4.90 9.68 7.71
C LYS A 163 -6.01 9.60 6.65
N GLU A 164 -6.45 8.41 6.27
CA GLU A 164 -7.60 8.20 5.38
C GLU A 164 -8.90 8.75 6.01
N ASN A 165 -9.16 8.42 7.27
CA ASN A 165 -10.32 8.91 8.03
C ASN A 165 -10.33 10.45 8.13
N LEU A 166 -9.18 11.07 8.37
CA LEU A 166 -9.02 12.52 8.37
C LEU A 166 -9.29 13.13 6.99
N GLN A 167 -8.76 12.54 5.91
CA GLN A 167 -8.99 13.01 4.55
C GLN A 167 -10.47 12.90 4.14
N SER A 168 -11.13 11.80 4.52
CA SER A 168 -12.58 11.63 4.33
C SER A 168 -13.37 12.71 5.06
N SER A 169 -13.05 12.95 6.35
CA SER A 169 -13.68 13.99 7.17
C SER A 169 -13.50 15.41 6.60
N ILE A 170 -12.34 15.69 6.00
CA ILE A 170 -12.08 16.96 5.30
C ILE A 170 -12.96 17.09 4.05
N ASN A 171 -13.08 16.03 3.24
CA ASN A 171 -13.91 16.01 2.04
C ASN A 171 -15.39 16.24 2.40
N ASP A 172 -15.89 15.55 3.42
CA ASP A 172 -17.26 15.73 3.93
C ASP A 172 -17.50 17.14 4.45
N ASN A 173 -16.54 17.74 5.16
CA ASN A 173 -16.64 19.12 5.61
C ASN A 173 -16.74 20.11 4.44
N GLN A 174 -16.05 19.85 3.31
CA GLN A 174 -16.18 20.64 2.09
C GLN A 174 -17.54 20.44 1.40
N ILE A 175 -18.08 19.22 1.40
CA ILE A 175 -19.44 18.95 0.89
C ILE A 175 -20.47 19.69 1.75
N LEU A 176 -20.40 19.57 3.08
CA LEU A 176 -21.30 20.26 4.02
C LEU A 176 -21.23 21.78 3.86
N LYS A 177 -20.04 22.38 3.74
CA LYS A 177 -19.88 23.82 3.44
C LYS A 177 -20.60 24.24 2.16
N ARG A 178 -20.47 23.45 1.07
CA ARG A 178 -21.19 23.70 -0.18
C ARG A 178 -22.71 23.54 -0.02
N VAL A 179 -23.18 22.54 0.72
CA VAL A 179 -24.62 22.32 0.98
C VAL A 179 -25.20 23.49 1.79
N VAL A 180 -24.53 23.93 2.85
CA VAL A 180 -24.96 25.06 3.69
C VAL A 180 -24.99 26.37 2.89
N ALA A 181 -23.96 26.65 2.08
CA ALA A 181 -23.97 27.83 1.21
C ALA A 181 -25.14 27.82 0.21
N ASN A 182 -25.40 26.67 -0.45
CA ASN A 182 -26.54 26.51 -1.35
C ASN A 182 -27.90 26.54 -0.64
N GLN A 183 -27.98 26.16 0.64
CA GLN A 183 -29.19 26.29 1.45
C GLN A 183 -29.45 27.74 1.84
N HIS A 184 -28.42 28.49 2.23
CA HIS A 184 -28.53 29.91 2.53
C HIS A 184 -28.95 30.73 1.30
N GLN A 185 -28.30 30.49 0.15
CA GLN A 185 -28.65 31.12 -1.13
C GLN A 185 -30.12 30.91 -1.51
N ARG A 186 -30.60 29.65 -1.51
CA ARG A 186 -32.01 29.33 -1.78
C ARG A 186 -32.98 29.93 -0.76
N SER A 187 -32.57 30.07 0.51
CA SER A 187 -33.37 30.73 1.53
C SER A 187 -33.53 32.23 1.25
N SER A 188 -32.46 32.90 0.82
CA SER A 188 -32.46 34.31 0.44
C SER A 188 -33.37 34.58 -0.76
N GLU A 189 -33.21 33.80 -1.84
CA GLU A 189 -34.07 33.88 -3.03
C GLU A 189 -35.56 33.64 -2.72
N ASN A 190 -35.84 32.76 -1.76
CA ASN A 190 -37.21 32.48 -1.33
C ASN A 190 -37.79 33.61 -0.46
N GLU A 191 -36.96 34.30 0.33
CA GLU A 191 -37.36 35.50 1.07
C GLU A 191 -37.66 36.67 0.13
N GLU A 192 -36.86 36.85 -0.93
CA GLU A 192 -37.11 37.85 -1.98
C GLU A 192 -38.42 37.57 -2.72
N LYS A 193 -38.64 36.32 -3.18
CA LYS A 193 -39.92 35.89 -3.78
C LYS A 193 -41.10 36.07 -2.84
N ALA A 194 -40.94 35.86 -1.53
CA ALA A 194 -42.00 36.11 -0.55
C ALA A 194 -42.37 37.61 -0.46
N LYS A 195 -41.38 38.52 -0.55
CA LYS A 195 -41.61 39.97 -0.62
C LYS A 195 -42.30 40.38 -1.92
N GLU A 196 -41.88 39.82 -3.05
CA GLU A 196 -42.54 40.04 -4.35
C GLU A 196 -44.01 39.58 -4.32
N VAL A 197 -44.30 38.40 -3.79
CA VAL A 197 -45.67 37.88 -3.63
C VAL A 197 -46.51 38.77 -2.70
N GLN A 198 -45.94 39.32 -1.63
CA GLN A 198 -46.65 40.29 -0.78
C GLN A 198 -46.96 41.60 -1.53
N HIS A 199 -45.99 42.14 -2.28
CA HIS A 199 -46.18 43.32 -3.10
C HIS A 199 -47.28 43.12 -4.16
N LEU A 200 -47.22 42.01 -4.91
CA LEU A 200 -48.22 41.68 -5.93
C LEU A 200 -49.62 41.51 -5.33
N LYS A 201 -49.75 40.91 -4.14
CA LYS A 201 -51.04 40.85 -3.42
C LYS A 201 -51.60 42.24 -3.11
N GLY A 202 -50.75 43.18 -2.70
CA GLY A 202 -51.15 44.58 -2.47
C GLY A 202 -51.66 45.26 -3.74
N VAL A 203 -50.93 45.13 -4.85
CA VAL A 203 -51.31 45.68 -6.16
C VAL A 203 -52.62 45.06 -6.68
N VAL A 204 -52.80 43.75 -6.55
CA VAL A 204 -54.05 43.07 -6.93
C VAL A 204 -55.23 43.59 -6.09
N GLY A 205 -55.05 43.79 -4.78
CA GLY A 205 -56.08 44.39 -3.92
C GLY A 205 -56.47 45.80 -4.37
N GLN A 206 -55.49 46.65 -4.70
CA GLN A 206 -55.74 48.00 -5.22
C GLN A 206 -56.53 47.98 -6.55
N TYR A 207 -56.25 47.04 -7.46
CA TYR A 207 -57.03 46.89 -8.68
C TYR A 207 -58.45 46.39 -8.41
N GLN A 208 -58.64 45.47 -7.46
CA GLN A 208 -59.98 45.00 -7.05
C GLN A 208 -60.82 46.14 -6.47
N GLU A 209 -60.25 47.00 -5.62
CA GLU A 209 -60.93 48.19 -5.10
C GLU A 209 -61.31 49.20 -6.20
N GLN A 210 -60.42 49.41 -7.18
CA GLN A 210 -60.72 50.28 -8.33
C GLN A 210 -61.87 49.74 -9.19
N VAL A 211 -61.90 48.43 -9.46
CA VAL A 211 -62.99 47.78 -10.19
C VAL A 211 -64.32 47.98 -9.45
N LEU A 212 -64.39 47.64 -8.15
CA LEU A 212 -65.60 47.82 -7.33
C LEU A 212 -66.08 49.29 -7.31
N LYS A 213 -65.17 50.25 -7.23
CA LYS A 213 -65.50 51.68 -7.30
C LYS A 213 -66.10 52.07 -8.65
N LEU A 214 -65.51 51.59 -9.75
CA LEU A 214 -66.02 51.86 -11.10
C LEU A 214 -67.39 51.22 -11.32
N GLU A 215 -67.59 49.96 -10.92
CA GLU A 215 -68.88 49.26 -10.97
C GLU A 215 -69.98 50.03 -10.21
N LEU A 216 -69.69 50.47 -8.98
CA LEU A 216 -70.65 51.20 -8.15
C LEU A 216 -70.98 52.58 -8.74
N SER A 217 -70.00 53.26 -9.34
CA SER A 217 -70.24 54.53 -10.06
C SER A 217 -71.06 54.34 -11.34
N ASN A 218 -70.83 53.25 -12.09
CA ASN A 218 -71.57 52.92 -13.30
C ASN A 218 -73.04 52.59 -12.97
N TYR A 219 -73.27 51.82 -11.91
CA TYR A 219 -74.61 51.56 -11.37
C TYR A 219 -75.35 52.83 -10.96
N ALA A 220 -74.68 53.76 -10.24
CA ALA A 220 -75.26 55.05 -9.88
C ALA A 220 -75.64 55.87 -11.12
N LEU A 221 -74.74 55.98 -12.12
CA LEU A 221 -75.02 56.67 -13.38
C LEU A 221 -76.19 56.03 -14.14
N LYS A 222 -76.28 54.69 -14.17
CA LYS A 222 -77.39 53.96 -14.79
C LYS A 222 -78.74 54.28 -14.12
N LEU A 223 -78.78 54.34 -12.78
CA LEU A 223 -79.97 54.77 -12.04
C LEU A 223 -80.35 56.23 -12.31
N HIS A 224 -79.38 57.14 -12.38
CA HIS A 224 -79.63 58.55 -12.72
C HIS A 224 -80.19 58.70 -14.13
N LEU A 225 -79.59 58.04 -15.13
CA LEU A 225 -80.04 58.05 -16.51
C LEU A 225 -81.48 57.51 -16.64
N GLN A 226 -81.80 56.41 -15.97
CA GLN A 226 -83.14 55.84 -15.93
C GLN A 226 -84.17 56.82 -15.34
N ARG A 227 -83.83 57.52 -14.25
CA ARG A 227 -84.71 58.56 -13.64
C ARG A 227 -84.93 59.74 -14.59
N SER A 228 -83.88 60.24 -15.23
CA SER A 228 -84.00 61.33 -16.20
C SER A 228 -84.85 60.93 -17.41
N GLN A 229 -84.67 59.72 -17.95
CA GLN A 229 -85.52 59.20 -19.02
C GLN A 229 -86.99 59.12 -18.61
N GLN A 230 -87.30 58.64 -17.40
CA GLN A 230 -88.66 58.60 -16.86
C GLN A 230 -89.29 60.00 -16.71
N GLN A 231 -88.50 60.99 -16.29
CA GLN A 231 -88.92 62.40 -16.24
C GLN A 231 -89.20 62.95 -17.64
N HIS A 232 -88.37 62.67 -18.65
CA HIS A 232 -88.64 63.07 -20.03
C HIS A 232 -89.87 62.36 -20.64
N THR A 233 -90.13 61.09 -20.32
CA THR A 233 -91.38 60.41 -20.74
C THR A 233 -92.63 60.98 -20.07
N SER A 234 -92.48 61.70 -18.95
CA SER A 234 -93.58 62.44 -18.31
C SER A 234 -93.85 63.81 -18.96
N PHE A 235 -93.04 64.22 -19.94
CA PHE A 235 -93.18 65.44 -20.74
C PHE A 235 -93.61 65.16 -22.20
N SER A 236 -94.23 64.01 -22.48
CA SER A 236 -94.83 63.72 -23.80
C SER A 236 -96.17 64.46 -24.01
N GLY A 237 -96.17 65.76 -23.78
CA GLY A 237 -97.31 66.66 -23.97
C GLY A 237 -96.80 68.08 -24.19
N ASN A 238 -97.18 68.66 -25.33
CA ASN A 238 -96.82 70.01 -25.81
C ASN A 238 -95.42 70.15 -26.45
N LEU A 239 -95.20 69.48 -27.59
CA LEU A 239 -94.54 70.20 -28.69
C LEU A 239 -95.51 71.30 -29.18
N PRO A 240 -95.04 72.50 -29.56
CA PRO A 240 -95.89 73.50 -30.22
C PRO A 240 -96.45 72.91 -31.53
N PRO A 241 -97.72 73.18 -31.89
CA PRO A 241 -98.23 72.79 -33.20
C PRO A 241 -97.50 73.59 -34.28
N ASP A 242 -97.14 72.89 -35.36
CA ASP A 242 -96.55 73.49 -36.55
C ASP A 242 -97.59 74.43 -37.18
N VAL A 243 -97.20 75.69 -37.43
CA VAL A 243 -98.08 76.71 -38.01
C VAL A 243 -97.68 76.90 -39.47
N TYR A 244 -98.58 76.46 -40.36
CA TYR A 244 -98.52 76.63 -41.82
C TYR A 244 -98.50 78.10 -42.26
#